data_AF-A0A7I8K7I5-F1
#
_entry.id   AF-A0A7I8K7I5-F1
#
_cell.length_a   1.000
_cell.length_b   1.000
_cell.length_c   1.000
_cell.angle_alpha   90.00
_cell.angle_beta   90.00
_cell.angle_gamma   90.00
#
_symmetry.space_group_name_H-M   'P 1'
#
loop_
_entity.id
_entity.type
_entity.pdbx_description
1 polymer ?
#
loop_
_entity_poly.entity_id
_entity_poly.type
_entity_poly.pdbx_seq_one_letter_code
_entity_poly.pdbx_strand_id
1 'polypeptide(L)'
;MQSARVGALAVTVFYMVLLACGEWVDYPSGVRCCSDIPVERCDPSCRDANAACRDVCHYGGCRKGGQCEDGALGIGRYCHCNC
;
A
#
# COMPACT_ATOMS: atom_id res chain seq x y z
N MET A 1 3.13 -8.99 37.72
CA MET A 1 2.70 -7.72 37.07
C MET A 1 3.57 -7.32 35.86
N GLN A 2 4.75 -7.92 35.62
CA GLN A 2 5.59 -7.63 34.45
C GLN A 2 5.10 -8.30 33.15
N SER A 3 4.62 -9.55 33.19
CA SER A 3 4.17 -10.27 31.97
C SER A 3 2.97 -9.63 31.27
N ALA A 4 2.05 -9.02 32.02
CA ALA A 4 0.90 -8.32 31.45
C ALA A 4 1.31 -7.01 30.73
N ARG A 5 2.36 -6.34 31.21
CA ARG A 5 2.89 -5.12 30.58
C ARG A 5 3.61 -5.44 29.26
N VAL A 6 4.33 -6.55 29.20
CA VAL A 6 4.97 -7.04 27.97
C VAL A 6 3.92 -7.47 26.94
N GLY A 7 2.87 -8.18 27.38
CA GLY A 7 1.76 -8.56 26.51
C GLY A 7 0.99 -7.36 25.94
N ALA A 8 0.71 -6.36 26.77
CA ALA A 8 0.04 -5.12 26.33
C ALA A 8 0.90 -4.36 25.30
N LEU A 9 2.20 -4.17 25.55
CA LEU A 9 3.10 -3.49 24.62
C LEU A 9 3.21 -4.20 23.27
N ALA A 10 3.30 -5.54 23.26
CA ALA A 10 3.38 -6.31 22.02
C ALA A 10 2.10 -6.15 21.17
N VAL A 11 0.92 -6.15 21.80
CA VAL A 11 -0.36 -5.94 21.12
C VAL A 11 -0.45 -4.52 20.55
N THR A 12 -0.05 -3.50 21.31
CA THR A 12 -0.08 -2.11 20.82
C THR A 12 0.87 -1.90 19.63
N VAL A 13 2.09 -2.45 19.69
CA VAL A 13 3.05 -2.38 18.58
C VAL A 13 2.50 -3.07 17.34
N PHE A 14 1.90 -4.26 17.50
CA PHE A 14 1.29 -4.99 16.38
C PHE A 14 0.15 -4.18 15.74
N TYR A 15 -0.71 -3.57 16.56
CA TYR A 15 -1.78 -2.69 16.09
C TYR A 15 -1.25 -1.45 15.36
N MET A 16 -0.17 -0.84 15.84
CA MET A 16 0.45 0.32 15.20
C MET A 16 1.13 -0.04 13.88
N VAL A 17 1.76 -1.22 13.78
CA VAL A 17 2.33 -1.74 12.52
C VAL A 17 1.23 -2.01 11.50
N LEU A 18 0.08 -2.53 11.93
CA LEU A 18 -1.10 -2.67 11.06
C LEU A 18 -1.69 -1.31 10.65
N LEU A 19 -1.63 -0.28 11.49
CA LEU A 19 -2.13 1.06 11.14
C LEU A 19 -1.18 1.87 10.25
N ALA A 20 0.11 1.53 10.20
CA ALA A 20 1.08 2.15 9.28
C ALA A 20 0.84 1.73 7.81
N CYS A 21 -0.11 0.83 7.58
CA CYS A 21 -0.42 0.26 6.30
C CYS A 21 -1.42 1.16 5.55
N GLY A 22 -0.89 2.21 4.93
CA GLY A 22 -1.57 2.96 3.88
C GLY A 22 -2.18 4.31 4.28
N GLU A 23 -1.42 5.38 4.05
CA GLU A 23 -2.00 6.71 3.83
C GLU A 23 -1.82 7.04 2.34
N TRP A 24 -2.91 6.90 1.59
CA TRP A 24 -3.01 7.27 0.19
C TRP A 24 -4.07 8.37 0.11
N VAL A 25 -3.65 9.59 -0.21
CA VAL A 25 -4.56 10.75 -0.26
C VAL A 25 -4.67 11.32 -1.67
N ASP A 26 -3.73 11.00 -2.58
CA ASP A 26 -3.72 11.53 -3.94
C ASP A 26 -4.21 10.49 -4.97
N TYR A 27 -5.34 10.81 -5.60
CA TYR A 27 -5.90 10.09 -6.75
C TYR A 27 -5.60 10.89 -8.03
N PRO A 28 -4.43 10.69 -8.67
CA PRO A 28 -4.13 11.34 -9.92
C PRO A 28 -5.19 10.97 -10.97
N SER A 29 -5.66 11.98 -11.71
CA SER A 29 -6.51 11.77 -12.88
C SER A 29 -5.66 11.49 -14.11
N GLY A 30 -6.17 10.68 -15.05
CA GLY A 30 -5.46 10.34 -16.29
C GLY A 30 -4.46 9.19 -16.16
N VAL A 31 -4.61 8.35 -15.12
CA VAL A 31 -3.81 7.13 -14.95
C VAL A 31 -4.07 6.18 -16.12
N ARG A 32 -3.01 5.76 -16.79
CA ARG A 32 -3.07 4.78 -17.89
C ARG A 32 -3.00 3.37 -17.33
N CYS A 33 -3.55 2.40 -18.05
CA CYS A 33 -3.23 1.01 -17.78
C CYS A 33 -1.78 0.73 -18.19
N CYS A 34 -1.17 -0.29 -17.58
CA CYS A 34 0.23 -0.66 -17.80
C CYS A 34 1.22 0.43 -17.38
N SER A 35 0.89 1.22 -16.35
CA SER A 35 1.77 2.27 -15.84
C SER A 35 2.10 2.03 -14.37
N ASP A 36 3.31 2.43 -14.01
CA ASP A 36 3.82 2.33 -12.64
C ASP A 36 3.75 3.69 -11.96
N ILE A 37 3.17 3.72 -10.76
CA ILE A 37 3.09 4.91 -9.92
C ILE A 37 4.03 4.69 -8.73
N PRO A 38 5.12 5.48 -8.60
CA PRO A 38 6.08 5.30 -7.52
C PRO A 38 5.45 5.68 -6.17
N VAL A 39 5.35 4.72 -5.25
CA VAL A 39 4.74 4.93 -3.92
C VAL A 39 5.48 4.10 -2.88
N GLU A 40 6.26 4.77 -2.02
CA GLU A 40 7.09 4.10 -1.00
C GLU A 40 6.27 3.25 -0.01
N ARG A 41 5.01 3.64 0.24
CA ARG A 41 4.07 2.95 1.13
C ARG A 41 3.29 1.81 0.44
N CYS A 42 3.59 1.46 -0.81
CA CYS A 42 2.93 0.35 -1.51
C CYS A 42 3.57 -0.99 -1.12
N ASP A 43 3.16 -1.57 0.02
CA ASP A 43 3.63 -2.90 0.44
C ASP A 43 2.78 -4.02 -0.22
N PRO A 44 3.38 -4.92 -1.03
CA PRO A 44 2.65 -6.03 -1.66
C PRO A 44 1.97 -6.98 -0.67
N SER A 45 2.49 -7.08 0.56
CA SER A 45 1.93 -7.91 1.63
C SER A 45 0.78 -7.23 2.38
N CYS A 46 0.62 -5.92 2.21
CA CYS A 46 -0.42 -5.16 2.85
C CYS A 46 -1.69 -5.12 1.99
N ARG A 47 -2.79 -5.67 2.52
CA ARG A 47 -4.09 -5.64 1.85
C ARG A 47 -4.60 -4.22 1.61
N ASP A 48 -4.42 -3.32 2.57
CA ASP A 48 -4.99 -1.97 2.51
C ASP A 48 -4.18 -1.08 1.52
N ALA A 49 -2.87 -1.27 1.42
CA ALA A 49 -2.03 -0.65 0.39
C ALA A 49 -2.42 -1.12 -1.02
N ASN A 50 -2.66 -2.43 -1.19
CA ASN A 50 -3.17 -2.97 -2.45
C ASN A 50 -4.58 -2.44 -2.79
N ALA A 51 -5.46 -2.31 -1.80
CA ALA A 51 -6.79 -1.73 -2.01
C ALA A 51 -6.68 -0.27 -2.47
N ALA A 52 -5.80 0.52 -1.84
CA ALA A 52 -5.56 1.90 -2.25
C ALA A 52 -4.98 2.00 -3.66
N CYS A 53 -3.98 1.18 -4.00
CA CYS A 53 -3.43 1.10 -5.36
C CYS A 53 -4.51 0.74 -6.40
N ARG A 54 -5.36 -0.25 -6.09
CA ARG A 54 -6.49 -0.63 -6.94
C ARG A 54 -7.42 0.55 -7.17
N ASP A 55 -7.80 1.25 -6.11
CA ASP A 55 -8.76 2.34 -6.18
C ASP A 55 -8.14 3.53 -6.96
N VAL A 56 -6.87 3.86 -6.76
CA VAL A 56 -6.15 4.89 -7.53
C VAL A 56 -6.16 4.57 -9.02
N CYS A 57 -5.79 3.35 -9.41
CA CYS A 57 -5.81 2.98 -10.83
C CYS A 57 -7.24 2.96 -11.39
N HIS A 58 -8.21 2.39 -10.65
CA HIS A 58 -9.59 2.23 -11.09
C HIS A 58 -10.29 3.57 -11.30
N TYR A 59 -10.18 4.48 -10.34
CA TYR A 59 -10.80 5.81 -10.39
C TYR A 59 -9.95 6.83 -11.16
N GLY A 60 -8.64 6.63 -11.27
CA GLY A 60 -7.73 7.48 -12.05
C GLY A 60 -7.84 7.30 -13.57
N GLY A 61 -8.42 6.20 -14.05
CA GLY A 61 -8.71 5.97 -15.47
C GLY A 61 -8.48 4.54 -15.96
N CYS A 62 -7.60 3.78 -15.31
CA CYS A 62 -7.38 2.37 -15.59
C CYS A 62 -8.37 1.50 -14.79
N ARG A 63 -9.60 1.37 -15.29
CA ARG A 63 -10.71 0.64 -14.66
C ARG A 63 -10.43 -0.82 -14.26
N LYS A 64 -9.29 -1.38 -14.67
CA LYS A 64 -8.77 -2.70 -14.25
C LYS A 64 -8.17 -2.71 -12.84
N GLY A 65 -7.98 -1.54 -12.23
CA GLY A 65 -7.33 -1.42 -10.94
C GLY A 65 -5.83 -1.62 -11.04
N GLY A 66 -5.20 -2.05 -9.94
CA GLY A 66 -3.76 -2.20 -9.82
C GLY A 66 -3.38 -2.94 -8.55
N GLN A 67 -2.09 -3.21 -8.40
CA GLN A 67 -1.51 -3.91 -7.25
C GLN A 67 -0.15 -3.34 -6.89
N CYS A 68 0.24 -3.49 -5.62
CA CYS A 68 1.57 -3.10 -5.17
C CYS A 68 2.61 -4.13 -5.62
N GLU A 69 3.72 -3.64 -6.16
CA GLU A 69 4.84 -4.46 -6.60
C GLU A 69 6.17 -3.91 -6.04
N ASP A 70 7.12 -4.81 -5.83
CA ASP A 70 8.49 -4.45 -5.48
C ASP A 70 9.25 -4.03 -6.75
N GLY A 71 9.83 -2.83 -6.72
CA GLY A 71 10.75 -2.35 -7.76
C GLY A 71 12.02 -3.17 -7.85
N ALA A 72 12.66 -3.10 -9.01
CA ALA A 72 14.02 -3.58 -9.15
C ALA A 72 14.95 -2.89 -8.13
N LEU A 73 16.03 -3.56 -7.74
CA LEU A 73 17.01 -3.15 -6.73
C LEU A 73 17.25 -1.62 -6.74
N GLY A 74 16.77 -0.94 -5.68
CA GLY A 74 16.98 0.50 -5.47
C GLY A 74 15.85 1.43 -5.94
N ILE A 75 14.82 0.93 -6.64
CA ILE A 75 13.69 1.75 -7.15
C ILE A 75 12.55 1.87 -6.10
N GLY A 76 12.67 1.18 -4.96
CA GLY A 76 11.63 1.18 -3.94
C GLY A 76 10.40 0.39 -4.40
N ARG A 77 9.25 0.64 -3.77
CA ARG A 77 7.99 -0.02 -4.11
C ARG A 77 7.11 0.89 -4.97
N TYR A 78 6.23 0.30 -5.76
CA TYR A 78 5.36 1.04 -6.66
C TYR A 78 4.00 0.36 -6.79
N CYS A 79 3.02 1.10 -7.33
CA CYS A 79 1.72 0.60 -7.70
C CYS A 79 1.68 0.39 -9.21
N HIS A 80 1.46 -0.86 -9.62
CA HIS A 80 1.31 -1.24 -11.02
C HIS A 80 -0.17 -1.21 -11.39
N CYS A 81 -0.56 -0.36 -12.35
CA CYS A 81 -1.93 -0.37 -12.89
C CYS A 81 -2.09 -1.43 -13.98
N ASN A 82 -3.03 -2.35 -13.80
CA ASN A 82 -3.13 -3.57 -14.58
C ASN A 82 -3.40 -3.34 -16.06
N CYS A 83 -2.75 -4.16 -16.89
CA CYS A 83 -3.18 -4.51 -18.24
C CYS A 83 -4.15 -5.71 -18.18
#